data_AF-A0A524CPL7-F1
#
_entry.id   AF-A0A524CPL7-F1
#
_cell.length_a   1.000
_cell.length_b   1.000
_cell.length_c   1.000
_cell.angle_alpha   90.00
_cell.angle_beta   90.00
_cell.angle_gamma   90.00
#
_symmetry.space_group_name_H-M   'P 1'
#
loop_
_entity.id
_entity.type
_entity.pdbx_description
1 polymer ?
#
loop_
_entity_poly.entity_id
_entity_poly.type
_entity_poly.pdbx_seq_one_letter_code
_entity_poly.pdbx_strand_id
1 'polypeptide(L)' 'MPSCLICHMDIEDSGKDVEKSYNCPNGHSVHESCLAEWSLHSPKCPLCDKDYDSYTMAKIKTYLEQKE' A
#
# COMPACT_ATOMS: atom_id res chain seq x y z
N MET A 1 1.80 -11.35 -12.39
CA MET A 1 2.45 -10.39 -11.48
C MET A 1 1.36 -9.78 -10.61
N PRO A 2 1.60 -9.55 -9.31
CA PRO A 2 0.64 -8.80 -8.50
C PRO A 2 0.52 -7.38 -9.05
N SER A 3 -0.72 -6.91 -9.25
CA SER A 3 -1.00 -5.53 -9.68
C SER A 3 -1.54 -4.73 -8.50
N CYS A 4 -1.20 -3.45 -8.45
CA CYS A 4 -1.74 -2.55 -7.46
C CYS A 4 -3.22 -2.28 -7.74
N LEU A 5 -4.09 -2.53 -6.77
CA LEU A 5 -5.53 -2.33 -6.95
C LEU A 5 -5.97 -0.86 -7.03
N ILE A 6 -5.06 0.09 -6.76
CA ILE A 6 -5.35 1.54 -6.79
C ILE A 6 -4.96 2.15 -8.15
N CYS A 7 -3.72 1.95 -8.59
CA CYS A 7 -3.22 2.52 -9.85
C CYS A 7 -3.29 1.53 -11.02
N HIS A 8 -3.62 0.26 -10.77
CA HIS A 8 -3.67 -0.84 -11.73
C HIS A 8 -2.34 -1.14 -12.44
N MET A 9 -1.22 -0.57 -11.96
CA MET A 9 0.11 -0.89 -12.46
C MET A 9 0.70 -2.12 -11.77
N ASP A 10 1.64 -2.77 -12.44
CA ASP A 10 2.37 -3.90 -11.88
C ASP A 10 3.17 -3.50 -10.64
N ILE A 11 3.19 -4.39 -9.67
CA ILE A 11 4.09 -4.31 -8.52
C ILE A 11 5.36 -5.05 -8.93
N GLU A 12 6.36 -4.28 -9.31
CA GLU A 12 7.69 -4.80 -9.61
C GLU A 12 8.31 -5.38 -8.32
N ASP A 13 8.92 -6.56 -8.39
CA ASP A 13 9.47 -7.27 -7.23
C ASP A 13 11.01 -7.37 -7.29
N SER A 14 11.65 -6.82 -8.33
CA SER A 14 13.09 -7.05 -8.57
C SER A 14 13.81 -5.85 -9.20
N GLY A 15 14.35 -4.98 -8.34
CA GLY A 15 15.18 -3.83 -8.70
C GLY A 15 15.66 -3.08 -7.45
N LYS A 16 16.78 -2.36 -7.54
CA LYS A 16 17.35 -1.57 -6.41
C LYS A 16 16.54 -0.32 -6.04
N ASP A 17 15.55 0.03 -6.87
CA ASP A 17 14.64 1.18 -6.72
C ASP A 17 13.17 0.73 -6.76
N VAL A 18 12.89 -0.49 -6.29
CA VAL A 18 11.51 -1.01 -6.25
C VAL A 18 10.73 -0.35 -5.12
N GLU A 19 9.63 0.29 -5.50
CA GLU A 19 8.64 0.78 -4.56
C GLU A 19 8.05 -0.39 -3.75
N LYS A 20 8.10 -0.27 -2.43
CA LYS A 20 7.55 -1.30 -1.54
C LYS A 20 6.05 -1.47 -1.82
N SER A 21 5.57 -2.70 -1.64
CA SER A 21 4.15 -3.02 -1.68
C SER A 21 3.69 -3.66 -0.39
N TYR A 22 2.40 -3.50 -0.12
CA TYR A 22 1.72 -4.08 1.03
C TYR A 22 0.50 -4.84 0.56
N ASN A 23 0.20 -5.92 1.28
CA ASN A 23 -0.97 -6.74 1.02
C ASN A 23 -1.94 -6.58 2.19
N CYS A 24 -3.24 -6.48 1.88
CA CYS A 24 -4.25 -6.63 2.91
C CYS A 24 -4.36 -8.11 3.35
N PRO A 25 -5.06 -8.42 4.45
CA PRO A 25 -5.25 -9.79 4.94
C PRO A 25 -5.88 -10.76 3.93
N ASN A 26 -6.60 -10.24 2.93
CA ASN A 26 -7.21 -11.03 1.84
C ASN A 26 -6.28 -11.18 0.62
N GLY A 27 -5.05 -10.67 0.67
CA GLY A 27 -4.08 -10.83 -0.41
C GLY A 27 -4.17 -9.79 -1.53
N HIS A 28 -4.90 -8.69 -1.36
CA HIS A 28 -4.88 -7.60 -2.34
C HIS A 28 -3.66 -6.72 -2.16
N SER A 29 -2.87 -6.58 -3.21
CA SER A 29 -1.61 -5.85 -3.20
C SER A 29 -1.78 -4.38 -3.61
N VAL A 30 -1.01 -3.51 -2.96
CA VAL A 30 -0.96 -2.08 -3.22
C VAL A 30 0.46 -1.55 -3.05
N HIS A 31 0.83 -0.59 -3.87
CA HIS A 31 2.04 0.21 -3.71
C HIS A 31 2.05 1.01 -2.39
N GLU A 32 3.22 1.22 -1.80
CA GLU A 32 3.42 2.02 -0.58
C GLU A 32 2.89 3.45 -0.76
N SER A 33 3.21 4.09 -1.89
CA SER A 33 2.74 5.43 -2.23
C SER A 33 1.22 5.48 -2.41
N CYS A 34 0.65 4.51 -3.14
CA CYS A 34 -0.79 4.45 -3.36
C CYS A 34 -1.55 4.21 -2.05
N LEU A 35 -1.04 3.31 -1.20
CA LEU A 35 -1.63 3.05 0.11
C LEU A 35 -1.49 4.26 1.03
N ALA A 36 -0.40 5.01 0.96
CA ALA A 36 -0.20 6.24 1.72
C ALA A 36 -1.25 7.31 1.37
N GLU A 37 -1.41 7.61 0.08
CA GLU A 37 -2.44 8.52 -0.41
C GLU A 37 -3.84 8.06 0.01
N TRP A 38 -4.13 6.76 -0.15
CA TRP A 38 -5.42 6.20 0.23
C TRP A 38 -5.68 6.28 1.74
N SER A 39 -4.64 6.07 2.56
CA SER A 39 -4.75 6.10 4.03
C SER A 39 -5.14 7.48 4.58
N LEU A 40 -4.92 8.56 3.82
CA LEU A 40 -5.43 9.90 4.14
C LEU A 40 -6.96 9.97 4.11
N HIS A 41 -7.60 9.11 3.31
CA HIS A 41 -9.05 9.02 3.18
C HIS A 41 -9.64 7.87 4.00
N SER A 42 -9.01 6.69 3.94
CA SER A 42 -9.48 5.50 4.63
C SER A 42 -8.33 4.52 4.91
N PRO A 43 -8.16 4.02 6.15
CA PRO A 43 -7.12 3.05 6.50
C PRO A 43 -7.46 1.60 6.08
N LYS A 44 -8.47 1.41 5.22
CA LYS A 44 -9.01 0.09 4.84
C LYS A 44 -8.72 -0.24 3.39
N CYS A 45 -8.72 -1.53 3.06
CA CYS A 45 -8.58 -1.99 1.69
C CYS A 45 -9.74 -1.48 0.81
N PRO A 46 -9.45 -0.80 -0.32
CA PRO A 46 -10.49 -0.28 -1.22
C PRO A 46 -11.40 -1.36 -1.81
N LEU A 47 -10.92 -2.61 -1.87
CA LEU A 47 -11.63 -3.70 -2.53
C LEU A 47 -12.48 -4.55 -1.57
N CYS A 48 -12.02 -4.76 -0.34
CA CYS A 48 -12.68 -5.67 0.62
C CYS A 48 -13.04 -5.04 1.96
N ASP A 49 -12.82 -3.72 2.13
CA ASP A 49 -13.11 -2.95 3.35
C ASP A 49 -12.44 -3.50 4.63
N LYS A 50 -11.41 -4.34 4.48
CA LYS A 50 -10.64 -4.86 5.61
C LYS A 50 -9.57 -3.88 6.04
N ASP A 51 -9.44 -3.73 7.35
CA ASP A 51 -8.33 -3.01 7.96
C ASP A 51 -7.00 -3.70 7.64
N TYR A 52 -5.99 -2.88 7.33
CA TYR A 52 -4.61 -3.36 7.22
C TYR A 52 -4.03 -3.59 8.61
N ASP A 53 -3.01 -4.44 8.69
CA ASP A 53 -2.28 -4.67 9.94
C ASP A 53 -1.69 -3.38 10.49
N SER A 54 -1.68 -3.25 11.82
CA SER A 54 -1.18 -2.07 12.54
C SER A 54 0.26 -1.74 12.16
N TYR A 55 1.08 -2.75 11.86
CA TYR A 55 2.45 -2.61 11.39
C TYR A 55 2.54 -1.95 10.02
N THR A 56 1.68 -2.36 9.09
CA THR A 56 1.59 -1.77 7.74
C THR A 56 1.15 -0.31 7.84
N MET A 57 0.09 -0.03 8.60
CA MET A 57 -0.39 1.34 8.80
C MET A 57 0.65 2.23 9.49
N ALA A 58 1.41 1.71 10.45
CA ALA A 58 2.51 2.46 11.06
C ALA A 58 3.59 2.84 10.04
N LYS A 59 4.00 1.92 9.16
CA LYS A 59 4.96 2.23 8.09
C LYS A 59 4.45 3.26 7.12
N ILE A 60 3.20 3.12 6.69
CA ILE A 60 2.55 4.06 5.78
C ILE A 60 2.48 5.46 6.40
N LYS A 61 2.16 5.55 7.68
CA LYS A 61 2.18 6.83 8.40
C LYS A 61 3.58 7.44 8.42
N THR A 62 4.61 6.66 8.74
CA THR A 62 6.00 7.13 8.72
C THR A 62 6.45 7.55 7.32
N TYR A 63 5.99 6.87 6.26
CA TYR A 63 6.25 7.28 4.88
C TYR A 63 5.62 8.65 4.56
N LEU A 64 4.38 8.89 4.99
CA LEU A 64 3.72 10.20 4.84
C LEU A 64 4.49 11.30 5.57
N GLU A 65 4.89 11.05 6.82
CA GLU A 65 5.64 12.01 7.66
C GLU A 65 7.02 12.36 7.09
N GLN A 66 7.64 11.47 6.29
CA GLN A 66 8.92 11.75 5.62
C GLN A 66 8.77 12.53 4.31
N LYS A 67 7.55 12.67 3.79
CA LYS A 67 7.25 13.29 2.50
C LYS A 67 6.74 14.73 2.64
N GLU A 68 6.43 15.18 3.86
CA GLU A 68 6.11 16.57 4.26
C GLU A 68 7.38 17.37 4.60
#